data_AF-A0A9N8YWR2-F1
#
_entry.id   AF-A0A9N8YWR2-F1
#
_cell.length_a   1.000
_cell.length_b   1.000
_cell.length_c   1.000
_cell.angle_alpha   90.00
_cell.angle_beta   90.00
_cell.angle_gamma   90.00
#
_symmetry.space_group_name_H-M   'P 1'
#
loop_
_entity.id
_entity.type
_entity.pdbx_description
1 polymer ?
#
loop_
_entity_poly.entity_id
_entity_poly.type
_entity_poly.pdbx_seq_one_letter_code
_entity_poly.pdbx_strand_id
1 'polypeptide(L)'
;MSLVMNFEENPSFKILGEYSKGTISKSRRYKGKRFNQIRRVRFRDQECLQIKLNNGSFICDKKYKDLVQKHVWTSYKSGNTRYVKSGGKTFHKHIYPNWKGDIDHFDGNGLNNTLCNLRRVSHKENLKNRRIEHYPGIGWIVFYYDQEGKKDAKQFPCVKPDLEKYEEALKFKRQKYVRYDLKWPTLLQRRDDCELARSSITKGRKGLLEWAITTLTKSYNTVTNPANLTSLLSAHKFFSTLHSLANILRLR
;
A
#
# COMPACT_ATOMS: atom_id res chain seq x y z
N MET A 1 -2.30 3.71 -29.30
CA MET A 1 -2.94 4.61 -28.31
C MET A 1 -2.72 4.05 -26.91
N SER A 2 -2.15 4.81 -25.97
CA SER A 2 -2.05 4.33 -24.57
C SER A 2 -3.38 4.61 -23.87
N LEU A 3 -4.08 3.54 -23.46
CA LEU A 3 -5.27 3.60 -22.61
C LEU A 3 -4.86 4.00 -21.18
N VAL A 4 -4.45 5.24 -20.98
CA VAL A 4 -4.36 5.78 -19.62
C VAL A 4 -5.78 6.11 -19.22
N MET A 5 -6.43 5.20 -18.48
CA MET A 5 -7.78 5.46 -17.97
C MET A 5 -7.77 6.77 -17.18
N ASN A 6 -8.69 7.66 -17.52
CA ASN A 6 -8.94 8.84 -16.70
C ASN A 6 -9.53 8.37 -15.37
N PHE A 7 -8.98 8.81 -14.24
CA PHE A 7 -9.51 8.43 -12.91
C PHE A 7 -11.00 8.75 -12.78
N GLU A 8 -11.45 9.82 -13.44
CA GLU A 8 -12.83 10.27 -13.43
C GLU A 8 -13.79 9.33 -14.17
N GLU A 9 -13.30 8.45 -15.04
CA GLU A 9 -14.09 7.41 -15.70
C GLU A 9 -14.27 6.16 -14.82
N ASN A 10 -13.53 6.05 -13.72
CA ASN A 10 -13.63 4.89 -12.83
C ASN A 10 -14.84 5.04 -11.89
N PRO A 11 -15.77 4.06 -11.83
CA PRO A 11 -16.99 4.17 -11.01
C PRO A 11 -16.72 4.27 -9.50
N SER A 12 -15.56 3.81 -9.03
CA SER A 12 -15.15 3.94 -7.62
C SER A 12 -14.58 5.32 -7.27
N PHE A 13 -14.45 6.22 -8.26
CA PHE A 13 -13.89 7.55 -8.09
C PHE A 13 -14.98 8.58 -7.83
N LYS A 14 -14.93 9.23 -6.65
CA LYS A 14 -15.87 10.29 -6.28
C LYS A 14 -15.12 11.55 -5.85
N ILE A 15 -15.50 12.70 -6.39
CA ILE A 15 -14.93 13.99 -6.00
C ILE A 15 -15.56 14.42 -4.67
N LEU A 16 -14.73 14.75 -3.67
CA LEU A 16 -15.20 15.15 -2.34
C LEU A 16 -15.04 16.66 -2.08
N GLY A 17 -14.41 17.39 -2.99
CA GLY A 17 -14.22 18.82 -2.87
C GLY A 17 -13.52 19.42 -4.08
N GLU A 18 -13.47 20.75 -4.12
CA GLU A 18 -12.83 21.48 -5.19
C GLU A 18 -11.29 21.47 -5.09
N TYR A 19 -10.64 21.82 -6.20
CA TYR A 19 -9.20 22.03 -6.20
C TYR A 19 -8.82 23.27 -5.37
N SER A 20 -7.85 23.10 -4.49
CA SER A 20 -7.22 24.22 -3.79
C SER A 20 -6.66 25.23 -4.80
N LYS A 21 -6.75 26.52 -4.48
CA LYS A 21 -6.00 27.56 -5.21
C LYS A 21 -4.51 27.24 -5.10
N GLY A 22 -3.90 26.84 -6.21
CA GLY A 22 -2.46 26.58 -6.25
C GLY A 22 -1.70 27.87 -5.95
N THR A 23 -0.69 27.81 -5.09
CA THR A 23 0.15 28.97 -4.82
C THR A 23 1.03 29.26 -6.03
N ILE A 24 1.28 30.53 -6.36
CA ILE A 24 2.26 30.88 -7.40
C ILE A 24 3.64 30.90 -6.74
N SER A 25 4.61 30.20 -7.33
CA SER A 25 5.97 30.25 -6.80
C SER A 25 6.59 31.63 -6.98
N LYS A 26 7.06 32.20 -5.86
CA LYS A 26 7.86 33.43 -5.81
C LYS A 26 9.34 33.20 -6.13
N SER A 27 9.82 31.96 -6.10
CA SER A 27 11.22 31.62 -6.41
C SER A 27 11.58 32.01 -7.84
N ARG A 28 12.74 32.64 -8.04
CA ARG A 28 13.26 33.02 -9.38
C ARG A 28 13.29 31.84 -10.36
N ARG A 29 13.68 30.64 -9.89
CA ARG A 29 13.75 29.42 -10.72
C ARG A 29 12.38 28.92 -11.19
N TYR A 30 11.32 29.24 -10.44
CA TYR A 30 9.96 28.76 -10.69
C TYR A 30 8.96 29.92 -10.81
N LYS A 31 9.43 31.13 -11.15
CA LYS A 31 8.60 32.34 -11.20
C LYS A 31 7.44 32.12 -12.17
N GLY A 32 6.22 32.36 -11.70
CA GLY A 32 5.00 32.19 -12.49
C GLY A 32 4.50 30.74 -12.61
N LYS A 33 5.23 29.74 -12.11
CA LYS A 33 4.72 28.36 -12.05
C LYS A 33 3.75 28.23 -10.88
N ARG A 34 2.60 27.62 -11.14
CA ARG A 34 1.62 27.25 -10.11
C ARG A 34 2.09 25.97 -9.41
N PHE A 35 2.13 26.01 -8.09
CA PHE A 35 2.23 24.82 -7.27
C PHE A 35 1.00 23.94 -7.46
N ASN A 36 1.15 22.67 -7.08
CA ASN A 36 0.15 21.63 -7.25
C ASN A 36 -1.21 22.07 -6.73
N GLN A 37 -2.25 21.94 -7.56
CA GLN A 37 -3.63 22.08 -7.09
C GLN A 37 -4.09 20.73 -6.57
N ILE A 38 -4.60 20.69 -5.34
CA ILE A 38 -4.93 19.46 -4.64
C ILE A 38 -6.43 19.47 -4.35
N ARG A 39 -7.13 18.35 -4.61
CA ARG A 39 -8.50 18.13 -4.12
C ARG A 39 -8.62 16.81 -3.38
N ARG A 40 -9.63 16.71 -2.52
CA ARG A 40 -10.00 15.45 -1.85
C ARG A 40 -10.88 14.62 -2.78
N VAL A 41 -10.62 13.32 -2.83
CA VAL A 41 -11.40 12.35 -3.61
C VAL A 41 -11.59 11.08 -2.79
N ARG A 42 -12.62 10.30 -3.09
CA ARG A 42 -12.78 8.92 -2.64
C ARG A 42 -12.43 8.00 -3.80
N PHE A 43 -11.54 7.04 -3.60
CA PHE A 43 -11.17 6.05 -4.59
C PHE A 43 -11.07 4.69 -3.90
N ARG A 44 -11.83 3.69 -4.39
CA ARG A 44 -11.92 2.36 -3.76
C ARG A 44 -12.20 2.42 -2.25
N ASP A 45 -13.20 3.22 -1.87
CA ASP A 45 -13.64 3.46 -0.49
C ASP A 45 -12.61 4.12 0.45
N GLN A 46 -11.46 4.54 -0.09
CA GLN A 46 -10.42 5.26 0.65
C GLN A 46 -10.43 6.74 0.27
N GLU A 47 -10.23 7.61 1.27
CA GLU A 47 -10.01 9.02 1.01
C GLU A 47 -8.57 9.26 0.52
N CYS A 48 -8.45 9.82 -0.67
CA CYS A 48 -7.18 10.12 -1.33
C CYS A 48 -7.09 11.61 -1.69
N LEU A 49 -5.91 12.00 -2.16
CA LEU A 49 -5.67 13.29 -2.80
C LEU A 49 -5.55 13.08 -4.29
N GLN A 50 -6.21 13.93 -5.06
CA GLN A 50 -5.92 14.08 -6.48
C GLN A 50 -5.16 15.38 -6.70
N ILE A 51 -4.06 15.28 -7.43
CA ILE A 51 -3.15 16.38 -7.69
C ILE A 51 -3.23 16.71 -9.18
N LYS A 52 -3.66 17.93 -9.50
CA LYS A 52 -3.65 18.44 -10.87
C LYS A 52 -2.25 18.87 -11.26
N LEU A 53 -1.83 18.42 -12.43
CA LEU A 53 -0.60 18.76 -13.11
C LEU A 53 -0.92 19.54 -14.39
N ASN A 54 0.08 20.11 -15.05
CA ASN A 54 -0.13 20.76 -16.35
C ASN A 54 -0.68 19.79 -17.41
N ASN A 55 -0.22 18.53 -17.37
CA ASN A 55 -0.53 17.51 -18.38
C ASN A 55 -1.19 16.28 -17.71
N GLY A 56 -2.26 16.50 -16.95
CA GLY A 56 -3.08 15.45 -16.33
C GLY A 56 -3.20 15.57 -14.82
N SER A 57 -3.46 14.46 -14.15
CA SER A 57 -3.50 14.39 -12.69
C SER A 57 -2.97 13.05 -12.19
N PHE A 58 -2.60 12.98 -10.91
CA PHE A 58 -2.24 11.72 -10.26
C PHE A 58 -2.94 11.63 -8.89
N ILE A 59 -3.07 10.42 -8.36
CA ILE A 59 -3.67 10.17 -7.05
C ILE A 59 -2.66 9.59 -6.06
N CYS A 60 -2.81 9.92 -4.78
CA CYS A 60 -2.03 9.32 -3.69
C CYS A 60 -2.81 9.37 -2.36
N ASP A 61 -2.34 8.64 -1.35
CA ASP A 61 -2.93 8.66 -0.02
C ASP A 61 -2.83 10.05 0.64
N LYS A 62 -3.83 10.36 1.47
CA LYS A 62 -3.93 11.62 2.22
C LYS A 62 -2.71 11.93 3.09
N LYS A 63 -2.07 10.91 3.66
CA LYS A 63 -0.89 11.08 4.53
C LYS A 63 0.33 11.66 3.83
N TYR A 64 0.36 11.68 2.49
CA TYR A 64 1.45 12.26 1.70
C TYR A 64 1.20 13.73 1.30
N LYS A 65 0.23 14.41 1.94
CA LYS A 65 -0.09 15.81 1.66
C LYS A 65 1.14 16.73 1.73
N ASP A 66 1.94 16.62 2.79
CA ASP A 66 3.10 17.50 3.01
C ASP A 66 4.18 17.25 1.94
N LEU A 67 4.38 15.98 1.56
CA LEU A 67 5.28 15.60 0.47
C LEU A 67 4.81 16.21 -0.87
N VAL A 68 3.51 16.14 -1.15
CA VAL A 68 2.92 16.75 -2.35
C VAL A 68 3.15 18.25 -2.35
N GLN A 69 2.95 18.93 -1.22
CA GLN A 69 3.08 20.39 -1.12
C GLN A 69 4.54 20.86 -1.21
N LYS A 70 5.50 20.07 -0.71
CA LYS A 70 6.94 20.41 -0.71
C LYS A 70 7.58 20.42 -2.10
N HIS A 71 7.02 19.68 -3.06
CA HIS A 71 7.64 19.43 -4.35
C HIS A 71 6.78 19.91 -5.52
N VAL A 72 7.41 20.37 -6.60
CA VAL A 72 6.70 20.59 -7.88
C VAL A 72 6.74 19.27 -8.66
N TRP A 73 5.57 18.72 -8.98
CA TRP A 73 5.46 17.45 -9.70
C TRP A 73 5.24 17.66 -11.19
N THR A 74 5.86 16.80 -12.00
CA THR A 74 5.63 16.76 -13.44
C THR A 74 5.36 15.33 -13.88
N SER A 75 4.43 15.16 -14.83
CA SER A 75 4.20 13.87 -15.46
C SER A 75 5.17 13.67 -16.61
N TYR A 76 5.67 12.45 -16.78
CA TYR A 76 6.47 12.07 -17.94
C TYR A 76 6.05 10.68 -18.44
N LYS A 77 6.20 10.44 -19.74
CA LYS A 77 5.86 9.16 -20.37
C LYS A 77 7.04 8.21 -20.26
N SER A 78 6.78 6.94 -19.94
CA SER A 78 7.76 5.87 -20.00
C SER A 78 7.07 4.58 -20.42
N GLY A 79 7.45 4.05 -21.59
CA GLY A 79 6.71 2.97 -22.24
C GLY A 79 5.25 3.35 -22.50
N ASN A 80 4.33 2.51 -22.04
CA ASN A 80 2.89 2.66 -22.25
C ASN A 80 2.15 3.40 -21.13
N THR A 81 2.88 3.87 -20.11
CA THR A 81 2.29 4.52 -18.94
C THR A 81 2.92 5.89 -18.69
N ARG A 82 2.32 6.68 -17.81
CA ARG A 82 2.87 7.95 -17.34
C ARG A 82 3.19 7.85 -15.86
N TYR A 83 4.31 8.41 -15.47
CA TYR A 83 4.72 8.50 -14.08
C TYR A 83 4.83 9.96 -13.67
N VAL A 84 4.83 10.19 -12.36
CA VAL A 84 5.08 11.51 -11.77
C VAL A 84 6.43 11.55 -11.09
N LYS A 85 7.17 12.64 -11.30
CA LYS A 85 8.50 12.85 -10.69
C LYS A 85 8.71 14.28 -10.20
N SER A 86 9.65 14.44 -9.27
CA SER A 86 10.19 15.72 -8.83
C SER A 86 11.67 15.56 -8.51
N GLY A 87 12.51 16.51 -8.94
CA GLY A 87 13.96 16.46 -8.71
C GLY A 87 14.62 15.18 -9.25
N GLY A 88 14.15 14.67 -10.39
CA GLY A 88 14.66 13.43 -11.00
C GLY A 88 14.16 12.12 -10.37
N LYS A 89 13.48 12.15 -9.22
CA LYS A 89 12.95 10.97 -8.54
C LYS A 89 11.43 10.84 -8.74
N THR A 90 10.95 9.63 -8.99
CA THR A 90 9.51 9.33 -9.08
C THR A 90 8.83 9.50 -7.72
N PHE A 91 7.51 9.74 -7.72
CA PHE A 91 6.74 9.94 -6.49
C PHE A 91 6.89 8.78 -5.50
N HIS A 92 6.77 7.53 -5.97
CA HIS A 92 6.94 6.35 -5.12
C HIS A 92 8.37 6.20 -4.57
N LYS A 93 9.42 6.73 -5.23
CA LYS A 93 10.78 6.76 -4.68
C LYS A 93 10.95 7.85 -3.61
N HIS A 94 10.10 8.88 -3.58
CA HIS A 94 10.02 9.80 -2.45
C HIS A 94 9.28 9.19 -1.26
N ILE A 95 8.25 8.37 -1.50
CA ILE A 95 7.57 7.62 -0.42
C ILE A 95 8.51 6.58 0.20
N TYR A 96 9.26 5.86 -0.62
CA TYR A 96 10.10 4.74 -0.22
C TYR A 96 11.56 4.91 -0.66
N PRO A 97 12.30 5.86 -0.06
CA PRO A 97 13.66 6.18 -0.48
C PRO A 97 14.63 5.02 -0.28
N ASN A 98 14.39 4.16 0.72
CA ASN A 98 15.29 3.09 1.12
C ASN A 98 14.89 1.71 0.56
N TRP A 99 13.85 1.63 -0.27
CA TRP A 99 13.46 0.36 -0.87
C TRP A 99 14.45 -0.06 -1.96
N LYS A 100 15.20 -1.13 -1.67
CA LYS A 100 16.05 -1.82 -2.65
C LYS A 100 15.17 -2.58 -3.64
N GLY A 101 15.39 -2.37 -4.94
CA GLY A 101 14.62 -2.97 -6.03
C GLY A 101 13.67 -2.00 -6.73
N ASP A 102 12.75 -2.56 -7.49
CA ASP A 102 11.75 -1.82 -8.27
C ASP A 102 10.47 -1.67 -7.44
N ILE A 103 9.75 -0.56 -7.71
CA ILE A 103 8.40 -0.35 -7.18
C ILE A 103 7.46 -0.47 -8.36
N ASP A 104 6.56 -1.44 -8.28
CA ASP A 104 5.61 -1.76 -9.35
C ASP A 104 4.19 -1.34 -8.94
N HIS A 105 3.38 -1.04 -9.95
CA HIS A 105 2.00 -0.59 -9.81
C HIS A 105 1.07 -1.76 -10.09
N PHE A 106 0.24 -2.16 -9.13
CA PHE A 106 -0.67 -3.31 -9.27
C PHE A 106 -1.63 -3.19 -10.45
N ASP A 107 -2.04 -1.97 -10.81
CA ASP A 107 -2.93 -1.66 -11.93
C ASP A 107 -2.21 -1.21 -13.22
N GLY A 108 -0.87 -1.19 -13.25
CA GLY A 108 -0.08 -0.70 -14.39
C GLY A 108 -0.16 0.82 -14.64
N ASN A 109 -0.92 1.56 -13.83
CA ASN A 109 -1.09 3.00 -13.97
C ASN A 109 -0.08 3.75 -13.09
N GLY A 110 0.98 4.28 -13.70
CA GLY A 110 2.02 5.04 -12.99
C GLY A 110 1.55 6.36 -12.36
N LEU A 111 0.32 6.80 -12.65
CA LEU A 111 -0.34 7.96 -12.02
C LEU A 111 -1.14 7.56 -10.77
N ASN A 112 -1.39 6.27 -10.53
CA ASN A 112 -2.03 5.79 -9.30
C ASN A 112 -0.97 5.46 -8.24
N ASN A 113 -0.59 6.45 -7.43
CA ASN A 113 0.43 6.30 -6.40
C ASN A 113 -0.17 6.09 -5.01
N THR A 114 -1.34 5.44 -4.94
CA THR A 114 -1.90 4.97 -3.67
C THR A 114 -1.11 3.77 -3.15
N LEU A 115 -0.95 3.65 -1.82
CA LEU A 115 -0.17 2.58 -1.22
C LEU A 115 -0.70 1.19 -1.52
N CYS A 116 -2.02 1.04 -1.57
CA CYS A 116 -2.65 -0.21 -1.95
C CYS A 116 -2.35 -0.60 -3.41
N ASN A 117 -1.87 0.34 -4.23
CA ASN A 117 -1.46 0.10 -5.61
C ASN A 117 0.05 -0.08 -5.79
N LEU A 118 0.87 0.22 -4.79
CA LEU A 118 2.33 0.08 -4.87
C LEU A 118 2.79 -1.24 -4.24
N ARG A 119 3.76 -1.90 -4.88
CA ARG A 119 4.43 -3.08 -4.30
C ARG A 119 5.93 -3.07 -4.57
N ARG A 120 6.69 -3.66 -3.65
CA ARG A 120 8.11 -3.94 -3.85
C ARG A 120 8.25 -5.20 -4.68
N VAL A 121 9.04 -5.14 -5.74
CA VAL A 121 9.33 -6.30 -6.59
C VAL A 121 10.80 -6.34 -6.96
N SER A 122 11.31 -7.51 -7.28
CA SER A 122 12.61 -7.63 -7.95
C SER A 122 12.51 -7.11 -9.39
N HIS A 123 13.65 -6.70 -9.95
CA HIS A 123 13.70 -6.25 -11.34
C HIS A 123 13.21 -7.33 -12.32
N LYS A 124 13.55 -8.60 -12.05
CA LYS A 124 13.10 -9.75 -12.86
C LYS A 124 11.58 -9.93 -12.82
N GLU A 125 10.95 -9.77 -11.65
CA GLU A 125 9.48 -9.83 -11.52
C GLU A 125 8.81 -8.64 -12.22
N ASN A 126 9.35 -7.43 -12.06
CA ASN A 126 8.85 -6.25 -12.76
C ASN A 126 8.85 -6.44 -14.28
N LEU A 127 9.96 -6.94 -14.84
CA LEU A 127 10.07 -7.27 -16.27
C LEU A 127 9.05 -8.33 -16.71
N LYS A 128 8.77 -9.34 -15.87
CA LYS A 128 7.74 -10.35 -16.16
C LYS A 128 6.34 -9.74 -16.16
N ASN A 129 5.99 -8.92 -15.17
CA ASN A 129 4.69 -8.27 -15.08
C ASN A 129 4.42 -7.38 -16.30
N ARG A 130 5.44 -6.64 -16.77
CA ARG A 130 5.35 -5.80 -17.98
C ARG A 130 5.02 -6.58 -19.26
N ARG A 131 5.36 -7.88 -19.33
CA ARG A 131 5.04 -8.72 -20.50
C ARG A 131 3.58 -9.19 -20.51
N ILE A 132 2.97 -9.37 -19.33
CA ILE A 132 1.59 -9.85 -19.20
C ILE A 132 0.59 -8.83 -19.76
N GLU A 133 0.92 -7.54 -19.73
CA GLU A 133 0.04 -6.45 -20.19
C GLU A 133 -0.07 -6.33 -21.73
N HIS A 134 0.75 -7.04 -22.52
CA HIS A 134 0.86 -6.84 -23.98
C HIS A 134 0.40 -8.04 -24.82
N TYR A 135 -0.79 -8.59 -24.55
CA TYR A 135 -1.46 -9.51 -25.48
C TYR A 135 -2.65 -8.82 -26.18
N PRO A 136 -2.46 -8.30 -27.41
CA PRO A 136 -3.54 -7.72 -28.19
C PRO A 136 -4.35 -8.83 -28.89
N GLY A 137 -5.62 -9.00 -28.53
CA GLY A 137 -6.56 -9.85 -29.30
C GLY A 137 -7.63 -10.48 -28.43
N ILE A 138 -7.29 -11.52 -27.69
CA ILE A 138 -8.11 -12.20 -26.69
C ILE A 138 -7.12 -12.53 -25.57
N GLY A 139 -7.08 -11.70 -24.53
CA GLY A 139 -6.02 -11.77 -23.52
C GLY A 139 -6.50 -12.59 -22.34
N TRP A 140 -5.83 -13.68 -22.01
CA TRP A 140 -6.05 -14.29 -20.70
C TRP A 140 -5.24 -13.51 -19.67
N ILE A 141 -5.86 -13.08 -18.57
CA ILE A 141 -5.11 -12.66 -17.39
C ILE A 141 -4.73 -13.94 -16.67
N VAL A 142 -3.45 -14.29 -16.67
CA VAL A 142 -2.95 -15.49 -16.00
C VAL A 142 -2.30 -15.11 -14.68
N PHE A 143 -2.86 -15.62 -13.57
CA PHE A 143 -2.21 -15.55 -12.26
C PHE A 143 -1.56 -16.87 -11.94
N TYR A 144 -0.24 -16.86 -11.81
CA TYR A 144 0.49 -17.95 -11.20
C TYR A 144 0.41 -17.82 -9.68
N TYR A 145 0.19 -18.92 -8.97
CA TYR A 145 0.22 -18.99 -7.51
C TYR A 145 0.76 -20.35 -7.08
N ASP A 146 1.24 -20.43 -5.84
CA ASP A 146 1.68 -21.69 -5.25
C ASP A 146 0.59 -22.20 -4.28
N GLN A 147 0.16 -23.44 -4.50
CA GLN A 147 -0.77 -24.14 -3.63
C GLN A 147 -0.11 -25.45 -3.19
N GLU A 148 0.28 -25.52 -1.91
CA GLU A 148 0.88 -26.70 -1.28
C GLU A 148 2.22 -27.13 -1.92
N GLY A 149 3.04 -26.16 -2.33
CA GLY A 149 4.35 -26.41 -2.96
C GLY A 149 4.26 -26.71 -4.45
N LYS A 150 3.04 -26.67 -5.03
CA LYS A 150 2.82 -26.83 -6.47
C LYS A 150 2.49 -25.48 -7.09
N LYS A 151 3.20 -25.15 -8.18
CA LYS A 151 2.89 -23.99 -9.00
C LYS A 151 1.65 -24.28 -9.83
N ASP A 152 0.65 -23.44 -9.68
CA ASP A 152 -0.62 -23.48 -10.39
C ASP A 152 -0.87 -22.15 -11.10
N ALA A 153 -1.80 -22.13 -12.06
CA ALA A 153 -2.14 -20.95 -12.84
C ALA A 153 -3.66 -20.85 -13.05
N LYS A 154 -4.24 -19.70 -12.72
CA LYS A 154 -5.64 -19.39 -13.03
C LYS A 154 -5.68 -18.39 -14.17
N GLN A 155 -6.40 -18.74 -15.23
CA GLN A 155 -6.61 -17.89 -16.39
C GLN A 155 -8.00 -17.25 -16.31
N PHE A 156 -8.07 -15.94 -16.55
CA PHE A 156 -9.32 -15.19 -16.65
C PHE A 156 -9.46 -14.69 -18.09
N PRO A 157 -10.52 -15.09 -18.82
CA PRO A 157 -10.71 -14.65 -20.19
C PRO A 157 -11.04 -13.16 -20.20
N CYS A 158 -10.13 -12.32 -20.69
CA CYS A 158 -10.38 -10.89 -20.86
C CYS A 158 -10.72 -10.61 -22.32
N VAL A 159 -12.02 -10.55 -22.61
CA VAL A 159 -12.54 -9.89 -23.80
C VAL A 159 -12.63 -8.41 -23.44
N LYS A 160 -11.96 -7.53 -24.18
CA LYS A 160 -12.05 -6.09 -23.91
C LYS A 160 -13.51 -5.61 -24.03
N PRO A 161 -13.99 -4.70 -23.16
CA PRO A 161 -13.55 -4.38 -21.81
C PRO A 161 -14.52 -4.97 -20.78
N ASP A 162 -14.36 -6.25 -20.45
CA ASP A 162 -15.12 -6.91 -19.38
C ASP A 162 -14.53 -6.53 -18.00
N LEU A 163 -14.94 -5.37 -17.50
CA LEU A 163 -14.49 -4.82 -16.21
C LEU A 163 -14.77 -5.79 -15.05
N GLU A 164 -15.87 -6.53 -15.12
CA GLU A 164 -16.27 -7.52 -14.11
C GLU A 164 -15.24 -8.65 -14.01
N LYS A 165 -14.81 -9.22 -15.15
CA LYS A 165 -13.78 -10.26 -15.14
C LYS A 165 -12.43 -9.77 -14.69
N TYR A 166 -12.09 -8.50 -14.96
CA TYR A 166 -10.89 -7.89 -14.40
C TYR A 166 -10.97 -7.75 -12.88
N GLU A 167 -12.13 -7.34 -12.35
CA GLU A 167 -12.37 -7.28 -10.90
C GLU A 167 -12.36 -8.68 -10.26
N GLU A 168 -12.90 -9.69 -10.93
CA GLU A 168 -12.85 -11.09 -10.50
C GLU A 168 -11.39 -11.61 -10.44
N ALA A 169 -10.62 -11.36 -11.50
CA ALA A 169 -9.19 -11.61 -11.57
C ALA A 169 -8.44 -10.97 -10.39
N LEU A 170 -8.71 -9.70 -10.11
CA LEU A 170 -8.13 -8.98 -8.97
C LEU A 170 -8.58 -9.56 -7.62
N LYS A 171 -9.85 -9.95 -7.49
CA LYS A 171 -10.41 -10.57 -6.28
C LYS A 171 -9.74 -11.92 -6.01
N PHE A 172 -9.57 -12.75 -7.04
CA PHE A 172 -8.84 -14.02 -6.95
C PHE A 172 -7.38 -13.81 -6.52
N LYS A 173 -6.69 -12.85 -7.17
CA LYS A 173 -5.33 -12.46 -6.80
C LYS A 173 -5.27 -12.05 -5.33
N ARG A 174 -6.16 -11.18 -4.87
CA ARG A 174 -6.22 -10.77 -3.45
C ARG A 174 -6.42 -11.96 -2.51
N GLN A 175 -7.40 -12.83 -2.78
CA GLN A 175 -7.69 -13.99 -1.92
C GLN A 175 -6.51 -14.97 -1.80
N LYS A 176 -5.84 -15.28 -2.91
CA LYS A 176 -4.72 -16.23 -2.91
C LYS A 176 -3.43 -15.62 -2.37
N TYR A 177 -3.16 -14.34 -2.67
CA TYR A 177 -1.93 -13.67 -2.20
C TYR A 177 -2.02 -13.14 -0.76
N VAL A 178 -3.21 -12.85 -0.22
CA VAL A 178 -3.39 -12.55 1.22
C VAL A 178 -2.91 -13.72 2.10
N ARG A 179 -3.01 -14.97 1.61
CA ARG A 179 -2.50 -16.15 2.31
C ARG A 179 -0.96 -16.17 2.42
N TYR A 180 -0.26 -15.52 1.50
CA TYR A 180 1.19 -15.34 1.52
C TYR A 180 1.61 -14.07 2.27
N ASP A 181 0.85 -12.98 2.15
CA ASP A 181 1.11 -11.75 2.92
C ASP A 181 0.82 -11.92 4.43
N LEU A 182 -0.05 -12.84 4.84
CA LEU A 182 -0.17 -13.19 6.27
C LEU A 182 1.04 -14.00 6.79
N LYS A 183 1.87 -14.56 5.90
CA LYS A 183 3.11 -15.26 6.26
C LYS A 183 4.38 -14.41 6.14
N TRP A 184 4.42 -13.32 5.34
CA TRP A 184 5.71 -12.75 4.90
C TRP A 184 6.04 -11.26 5.11
N PRO A 185 5.19 -10.36 5.65
CA PRO A 185 5.71 -9.11 6.27
C PRO A 185 5.41 -8.99 7.76
N THR A 186 4.43 -9.70 8.32
CA THR A 186 4.13 -9.62 9.76
C THR A 186 5.17 -10.33 10.64
N LEU A 187 5.95 -11.27 10.12
CA LEU A 187 6.97 -11.99 10.89
C LEU A 187 8.34 -11.32 10.86
N LEU A 188 8.79 -10.78 9.72
CA LEU A 188 10.09 -10.10 9.65
C LEU A 188 10.08 -8.73 10.34
N GLN A 189 9.00 -7.96 10.20
CA GLN A 189 8.91 -6.67 10.88
C GLN A 189 8.78 -6.84 12.41
N ARG A 190 8.12 -7.91 12.87
CA ARG A 190 8.11 -8.30 14.28
C ARG A 190 9.46 -8.81 14.78
N ARG A 191 10.29 -9.41 13.93
CA ARG A 191 11.61 -9.93 14.33
C ARG A 191 12.60 -8.80 14.57
N ASP A 192 12.63 -7.81 13.68
CA ASP A 192 13.48 -6.63 13.84
C ASP A 192 12.98 -5.75 15.02
N ASP A 193 11.66 -5.62 15.21
CA ASP A 193 11.09 -4.93 16.38
C ASP A 193 11.36 -5.71 17.69
N CYS A 194 11.39 -7.05 17.66
CA CYS A 194 11.76 -7.88 18.82
C CYS A 194 13.26 -7.82 19.15
N GLU A 195 14.13 -7.76 18.13
CA GLU A 195 15.59 -7.63 18.35
C GLU A 195 15.95 -6.21 18.83
N LEU A 196 15.27 -5.17 18.34
CA LEU A 196 15.41 -3.79 18.83
C LEU A 196 14.87 -3.62 20.27
N ALA A 197 13.78 -4.30 20.61
CA ALA A 197 13.29 -4.39 21.99
C ALA A 197 14.28 -5.17 22.87
N ARG A 198 14.85 -6.29 22.40
CA ARG A 198 15.85 -7.07 23.14
C ARG A 198 17.14 -6.29 23.41
N SER A 199 17.63 -5.50 22.46
CA SER A 199 18.83 -4.68 22.66
C SER A 199 18.60 -3.53 23.64
N SER A 200 17.40 -2.96 23.66
CA SER A 200 17.01 -1.87 24.59
C SER A 200 16.75 -2.35 26.02
N ILE A 201 16.52 -3.65 26.24
CA ILE A 201 16.08 -4.24 27.52
C ILE A 201 17.24 -4.72 28.41
N THR A 202 18.49 -4.72 27.93
CA THR A 202 19.65 -5.19 28.72
C THR A 202 20.04 -4.27 29.88
N LYS A 203 19.36 -3.14 30.11
CA LYS A 203 19.52 -2.31 31.31
C LYS A 203 18.21 -2.21 32.11
N GLY A 204 18.01 -3.15 33.03
CA GLY A 204 17.30 -2.88 34.29
C GLY A 204 15.81 -3.26 34.42
N ARG A 205 15.19 -4.03 33.52
CA ARG A 205 13.75 -4.36 33.63
C ARG A 205 13.37 -5.83 33.38
N LYS A 206 14.27 -6.76 33.71
CA LYS A 206 14.03 -8.21 33.55
C LYS A 206 12.80 -8.70 34.35
N GLY A 207 12.62 -8.24 35.59
CA GLY A 207 11.51 -8.69 36.44
C GLY A 207 10.12 -8.25 35.98
N LEU A 208 9.95 -7.05 35.44
CA LEU A 208 8.64 -6.57 34.95
C LEU A 208 8.21 -7.34 33.70
N LEU A 209 9.16 -7.67 32.83
CA LEU A 209 8.90 -8.44 31.63
C LEU A 209 8.59 -9.91 31.95
N GLU A 210 9.34 -10.53 32.88
CA GLU A 210 9.06 -11.89 33.34
C GLU A 210 7.68 -11.99 34.01
N TRP A 211 7.30 -10.98 34.82
CA TRP A 211 5.96 -10.90 35.40
C TRP A 211 4.87 -10.75 34.33
N ALA A 212 5.07 -9.86 33.35
CA ALA A 212 4.11 -9.65 32.27
C ALA A 212 3.95 -10.90 31.40
N ILE A 213 5.05 -11.55 31.01
CA ILE A 213 5.03 -12.81 30.26
C ILE A 213 4.28 -13.89 31.04
N THR A 214 4.62 -14.08 32.32
CA THR A 214 3.97 -15.10 33.17
C THR A 214 2.46 -14.86 33.30
N THR A 215 2.06 -13.60 33.49
CA THR A 215 0.64 -13.20 33.61
C THR A 215 -0.12 -13.40 32.30
N LEU A 216 0.51 -13.07 31.16
CA LEU A 216 -0.09 -13.25 29.84
C LEU A 216 -0.22 -14.73 29.47
N THR A 217 0.78 -15.56 29.78
CA THR A 217 0.75 -17.01 29.55
C THR A 217 -0.33 -17.70 30.38
N LYS A 218 -0.50 -17.33 31.66
CA LYS A 218 -1.60 -17.84 32.50
C LYS A 218 -2.96 -17.49 31.90
N SER A 219 -3.13 -16.22 31.52
CA SER A 219 -4.39 -15.74 30.93
C SER A 219 -4.73 -16.45 29.61
N TYR A 220 -3.73 -16.67 28.74
CA TYR A 220 -3.89 -17.36 27.46
C TYR A 220 -4.35 -18.82 27.65
N ASN A 221 -3.76 -19.56 28.59
CA ASN A 221 -4.12 -20.95 28.85
C ASN A 221 -5.54 -21.11 29.42
N THR A 222 -6.07 -20.08 30.11
CA THR A 222 -7.50 -20.05 30.51
C THR A 222 -8.46 -19.79 29.34
N VAL A 223 -8.02 -19.07 28.30
CA VAL A 223 -8.85 -18.69 27.14
C VAL A 223 -8.92 -19.80 26.10
N THR A 224 -7.90 -20.66 26.01
CA THR A 224 -7.84 -21.76 25.03
C THR A 224 -8.59 -23.03 25.45
N ASN A 225 -9.31 -23.03 26.56
CA ASN A 225 -10.25 -24.10 26.89
C ASN A 225 -11.54 -23.92 26.06
N PRO A 226 -11.81 -24.78 25.05
CA PRO A 226 -12.84 -24.56 24.05
C PRO A 226 -14.28 -24.67 24.57
N ALA A 227 -14.48 -24.99 25.85
CA ALA A 227 -15.81 -25.19 26.45
C ALA A 227 -16.55 -23.90 26.86
N ASN A 228 -15.98 -22.69 26.68
CA ASN A 228 -16.61 -21.46 27.20
C ASN A 228 -16.68 -20.31 26.17
N LEU A 229 -17.91 -19.89 25.84
CA LEU A 229 -18.23 -18.71 25.01
C LEU A 229 -17.82 -17.36 25.66
N THR A 230 -17.55 -17.34 26.96
CA THR A 230 -16.97 -16.19 27.69
C THR A 230 -15.49 -15.92 27.34
N SER A 231 -14.84 -16.82 26.58
CA SER A 231 -13.44 -16.70 26.14
C SER A 231 -13.19 -15.53 25.18
N LEU A 232 -14.18 -15.17 24.33
CA LEU A 232 -14.03 -14.08 23.35
C LEU A 232 -14.01 -12.68 23.98
N LEU A 233 -14.90 -12.43 24.95
CA LEU A 233 -14.90 -11.18 25.73
C LEU A 233 -13.62 -11.06 26.58
N SER A 234 -13.12 -12.18 27.08
CA SER A 234 -11.86 -12.26 27.83
C SER A 234 -10.64 -11.98 26.94
N ALA A 235 -10.64 -12.48 25.70
CA ALA A 235 -9.61 -12.19 24.71
C ALA A 235 -9.59 -10.71 24.32
N HIS A 236 -10.75 -10.07 24.13
CA HIS A 236 -10.81 -8.64 23.81
C HIS A 236 -10.26 -7.77 24.97
N LYS A 237 -10.63 -8.10 26.22
CA LYS A 237 -10.07 -7.42 27.41
C LYS A 237 -8.55 -7.61 27.49
N PHE A 238 -8.07 -8.82 27.24
CA PHE A 238 -6.64 -9.13 27.20
C PHE A 238 -5.87 -8.28 26.18
N PHE A 239 -6.38 -8.16 24.94
CA PHE A 239 -5.74 -7.33 23.91
C PHE A 239 -5.78 -5.84 24.24
N SER A 240 -6.86 -5.36 24.86
CA SER A 240 -6.96 -3.98 25.34
C SER A 240 -5.92 -3.66 26.43
N THR A 241 -5.73 -4.56 27.40
CA THR A 241 -4.72 -4.40 28.46
C THR A 241 -3.29 -4.40 27.90
N LEU A 242 -3.00 -5.29 26.94
CA LEU A 242 -1.72 -5.32 26.22
C LEU A 242 -1.43 -4.01 25.48
N HIS A 243 -2.45 -3.44 24.83
CA HIS A 243 -2.31 -2.18 24.11
C HIS A 243 -2.04 -1.00 25.06
N SER A 244 -2.74 -0.94 26.20
CA SER A 244 -2.53 0.07 27.23
C SER A 244 -1.13 -0.03 27.86
N LEU A 245 -0.66 -1.23 28.17
CA LEU A 245 0.71 -1.45 28.68
C LEU A 245 1.78 -1.04 27.68
N ALA A 246 1.59 -1.36 26.39
CA ALA A 246 2.51 -0.96 25.33
C ALA A 246 2.58 0.57 25.18
N ASN A 247 1.45 1.27 25.36
CA ASN A 247 1.42 2.73 25.32
C ASN A 247 2.09 3.36 26.55
N ILE A 248 1.91 2.80 27.75
CA ILE A 248 2.59 3.27 28.97
C ILE A 248 4.11 3.10 28.84
N LEU A 249 4.57 1.99 28.27
CA LEU A 249 6.00 1.73 28.03
C LEU A 249 6.61 2.61 26.93
N ARG A 250 5.79 3.25 26.09
CA ARG A 250 6.24 4.21 25.05
C ARG A 250 6.30 5.66 25.53
N LEU A 251 5.67 5.99 26.66
CA LEU A 251 5.54 7.35 27.17
C LEU A 251 6.57 7.71 28.27
N ARG A 252 7.59 6.87 28.48
CA ARG A 252 8.70 7.10 29.42
C ARG A 252 10.01 6.66 28.80
#